data_AF-A0A357M250-F1
#
_entry.id   AF-A0A357M250-F1
#
_cell.length_a   1.000
_cell.length_b   1.000
_cell.length_c   1.000
_cell.angle_alpha   90.00
_cell.angle_beta   90.00
_cell.angle_gamma   90.00
#
_symmetry.space_group_name_H-M   'P 1'
#
loop_
_entity.id
_entity.type
_entity.pdbx_description
1 polymer ?
#
loop_
_entity_poly.entity_id
_entity_poly.type
_entity_poly.pdbx_seq_one_letter_code
_entity_poly.pdbx_strand_id
1 'polypeptide(L)'
;MKRATTLFLKMAVILIGIPILALCIFLVPKIGDFAVKLYPEMAYMKSLVLIDMYAAAIPFYFALYQAFKLLSYIDKNQAFSELSVKALKNIKYCAITISTLYLLGMP
;
A
#
# COMPACT_ATOMS: atom_id res chain seq x y z
N MET A 1 24.85 -5.26 5.22
CA MET A 1 24.76 -3.90 4.63
C MET A 1 25.29 -2.89 5.64
N LYS A 2 25.86 -1.76 5.21
CA LYS A 2 26.26 -0.70 6.15
C LYS A 2 24.99 -0.12 6.80
N ARG A 3 24.99 0.04 8.12
CA ARG A 3 23.85 0.57 8.92
C ARG A 3 23.35 1.94 8.45
N ALA A 4 24.21 2.72 7.79
CA ALA A 4 23.83 3.99 7.16
C ALA A 4 22.92 3.81 5.93
N THR A 5 23.13 2.76 5.13
CA THR A 5 22.33 2.50 3.91
C THR A 5 20.90 2.10 4.27
N THR A 6 20.72 1.29 5.30
CA THR A 6 19.39 0.86 5.78
C THR A 6 18.59 1.99 6.42
N LEU A 7 19.24 2.96 7.08
CA LEU A 7 18.57 4.17 7.55
C LEU A 7 17.99 4.99 6.40
N PHE A 8 18.74 5.14 5.30
CA PHE A 8 18.24 5.79 4.08
C PHE A 8 17.02 5.06 3.53
N LEU A 9 17.06 3.72 3.41
CA LEU A 9 15.91 2.95 2.94
C LEU A 9 14.70 3.08 3.87
N LYS A 10 14.89 3.12 5.20
CA LYS A 10 13.78 3.31 6.15
C LYS A 10 13.10 4.67 5.98
N MET A 11 13.88 5.73 5.78
CA MET A 11 13.34 7.05 5.48
C MET A 11 12.59 7.05 4.14
N ALA A 12 13.12 6.39 3.11
CA ALA A 12 12.44 6.25 1.83
C ALA A 12 11.09 5.53 1.95
N VAL A 13 11.00 4.45 2.76
CA VAL A 13 9.73 3.74 3.03
C VAL A 13 8.69 4.65 3.65
N ILE A 14 9.09 5.49 4.63
CA ILE A 14 8.19 6.46 5.25
C ILE A 14 7.78 7.53 4.23
N LEU A 15 8.74 8.05 3.46
CA LEU A 15 8.51 9.07 2.46
C LEU A 15 7.53 8.61 1.38
N ILE A 16 7.58 7.35 0.95
CA ILE A 16 6.64 6.78 -0.03
C ILE A 16 5.20 6.73 0.52
N GLY A 17 5.02 6.53 1.83
CA GLY A 17 3.70 6.49 2.44
C GLY A 17 2.97 7.84 2.45
N ILE A 18 3.70 8.96 2.43
CA ILE A 18 3.14 10.32 2.55
C ILE A 18 2.37 10.74 1.28
N PRO A 19 2.94 10.66 0.06
CA PRO A 19 2.21 10.98 -1.16
C PRO A 19 0.95 10.13 -1.31
N ILE A 20 1.03 8.83 -1.02
CA ILE A 20 -0.14 7.95 -1.12
C ILE A 20 -1.24 8.38 -0.13
N LEU A 21 -0.87 8.86 1.06
CA LEU A 21 -1.84 9.35 2.03
C LEU A 21 -2.54 10.60 1.52
N ALA A 22 -1.75 11.52 0.94
CA ALA A 22 -2.28 12.72 0.31
C ALA A 22 -3.22 12.36 -0.85
N LEU A 23 -2.89 11.37 -1.68
CA LEU A 23 -3.79 10.90 -2.73
C LEU A 23 -5.07 10.30 -2.15
N CYS A 24 -4.98 9.48 -1.10
CA CYS A 24 -6.14 8.93 -0.40
C CYS A 24 -7.08 10.01 0.17
N ILE A 25 -6.54 11.13 0.66
CA ILE A 25 -7.33 12.21 1.26
C ILE A 25 -7.88 13.17 0.20
N PHE A 26 -7.06 13.59 -0.77
CA PHE A 26 -7.41 14.67 -1.70
C PHE A 26 -7.87 14.20 -3.08
N LEU A 27 -7.36 13.07 -3.57
CA LEU A 27 -7.63 12.59 -4.92
C LEU A 27 -8.75 11.55 -4.95
N VAL A 28 -8.73 10.55 -4.07
CA VAL A 28 -9.72 9.46 -4.05
C VAL A 28 -11.17 9.97 -3.96
N PRO A 29 -11.52 10.96 -3.10
CA PRO A 29 -12.87 11.52 -3.08
C PRO A 29 -13.28 12.16 -4.42
N LYS A 30 -12.34 12.85 -5.08
CA LYS A 30 -12.59 13.48 -6.38
C LYS A 30 -12.82 12.45 -7.49
N ILE A 31 -12.12 11.31 -7.43
CA ILE A 31 -12.36 10.20 -8.36
C ILE A 31 -13.76 9.62 -8.12
N GLY A 32 -14.17 9.44 -6.87
CA GLY A 32 -15.54 9.01 -6.54
C GLY A 32 -16.61 9.96 -7.07
N ASP A 33 -16.41 11.28 -6.94
CA ASP A 33 -17.32 12.30 -7.49
C ASP A 33 -17.33 12.29 -9.03
N PHE A 34 -16.18 12.04 -9.66
CA PHE A 34 -16.09 11.89 -11.11
C PHE A 34 -16.83 10.65 -11.61
N ALA A 35 -16.76 9.53 -10.88
CA ALA A 35 -17.46 8.30 -11.24
C ALA A 35 -19.00 8.48 -11.29
N VAL A 36 -19.58 9.27 -10.38
CA VAL A 36 -21.02 9.61 -10.42
C VAL A 36 -21.38 10.40 -11.66
N LYS A 37 -20.54 11.35 -12.06
CA LYS A 37 -20.77 12.14 -13.27
C LYS A 37 -20.72 11.29 -14.53
N LEU A 38 -19.85 10.28 -14.54
CA LEU A 38 -19.71 9.36 -15.67
C LEU A 38 -20.85 8.33 -15.73
N TYR A 39 -21.35 7.90 -14.57
CA TYR A 39 -22.42 6.92 -14.44
C TYR A 39 -23.57 7.43 -13.54
N PRO A 40 -24.34 8.42 -14.00
CA PRO A 40 -25.35 9.09 -13.19
C PRO A 40 -26.50 8.16 -12.73
N GLU A 41 -26.76 7.08 -13.46
CA GLU A 41 -27.78 6.08 -13.11
C GLU A 41 -27.29 5.07 -12.04
N MET A 42 -25.98 4.98 -11.82
CA MET A 42 -25.38 4.05 -10.86
C MET A 42 -24.95 4.79 -9.59
N ALA A 43 -25.93 5.13 -8.75
CA ALA A 43 -25.69 5.85 -7.49
C ALA A 43 -24.68 5.17 -6.54
N TYR A 44 -24.49 3.86 -6.66
CA TYR A 44 -23.51 3.10 -5.87
C TYR A 44 -22.08 3.18 -6.39
N MET A 45 -21.85 3.73 -7.60
CA MET A 45 -20.53 3.73 -8.25
C MET A 45 -19.50 4.55 -7.47
N LYS A 46 -19.92 5.65 -6.84
CA LYS A 46 -19.07 6.41 -5.91
C LYS A 46 -18.57 5.54 -4.78
N SER A 47 -19.50 4.87 -4.09
CA SER A 47 -19.17 4.01 -2.95
C SER A 47 -18.25 2.88 -3.36
N LEU A 48 -18.48 2.27 -4.52
CA LEU A 48 -17.67 1.18 -5.06
C LEU A 48 -16.22 1.63 -5.31
N VAL A 49 -16.03 2.76 -6.01
CA VAL A 49 -14.69 3.33 -6.25
C VAL A 49 -13.97 3.70 -4.95
N LEU A 50 -14.68 4.31 -4.00
CA LEU A 50 -14.08 4.65 -2.71
C LEU A 50 -13.68 3.38 -1.94
N ILE A 51 -14.54 2.37 -1.90
CA ILE A 51 -14.27 1.09 -1.24
C ILE A 51 -13.04 0.43 -1.88
N ASP A 52 -12.97 0.32 -3.21
CA ASP A 52 -11.84 -0.32 -3.89
C ASP A 52 -10.51 0.39 -3.59
N MET A 53 -10.47 1.71 -3.71
CA MET A 53 -9.24 2.48 -3.49
C MET A 53 -8.80 2.47 -2.01
N TYR A 54 -9.73 2.61 -1.06
CA TYR A 54 -9.40 2.56 0.36
C TYR A 54 -9.09 1.13 0.84
N ALA A 55 -9.76 0.11 0.29
CA ALA A 55 -9.45 -1.28 0.56
C ALA A 55 -8.03 -1.64 0.10
N ALA A 56 -7.58 -1.13 -1.04
CA ALA A 56 -6.20 -1.31 -1.52
C ALA A 56 -5.16 -0.52 -0.71
N ALA A 57 -5.53 0.60 -0.10
CA ALA A 57 -4.64 1.38 0.75
C ALA A 57 -4.21 0.61 2.01
N ILE A 58 -5.10 -0.21 2.59
CA ILE A 58 -4.82 -1.01 3.80
C ILE A 58 -3.61 -1.96 3.61
N PRO A 59 -3.60 -2.89 2.63
CA PRO A 59 -2.45 -3.75 2.38
C PRO A 59 -1.21 -2.97 1.92
N PHE A 60 -1.38 -1.80 1.28
CA PHE A 60 -0.23 -0.95 0.92
C PHE A 60 0.51 -0.43 2.17
N TYR A 61 -0.21 0.17 3.13
CA TYR A 61 0.41 0.64 4.38
C TYR A 61 0.95 -0.52 5.22
N PHE A 62 0.27 -1.66 5.22
CA PHE A 62 0.78 -2.85 5.89
C PHE A 62 2.08 -3.35 5.24
N ALA A 63 2.19 -3.30 3.91
CA ALA A 63 3.44 -3.64 3.21
C ALA A 63 4.58 -2.69 3.58
N LEU A 64 4.33 -1.38 3.69
CA LEU A 64 5.34 -0.42 4.16
C LEU A 64 5.80 -0.73 5.58
N TYR A 65 4.88 -1.07 6.49
CA TYR A 65 5.21 -1.51 7.84
C TYR A 65 6.11 -2.75 7.84
N GLN A 66 5.77 -3.77 7.04
CA GLN A 66 6.58 -4.98 6.93
C GLN A 66 7.94 -4.70 6.29
N ALA A 67 8.03 -3.78 5.32
CA ALA A 67 9.29 -3.36 4.72
C ALA A 67 10.21 -2.67 5.75
N PHE A 68 9.65 -1.79 6.59
CA PHE A 68 10.40 -1.18 7.70
C PHE A 68 10.90 -2.22 8.71
N LYS A 69 10.06 -3.22 9.02
CA LYS A 69 10.42 -4.33 9.90
C LYS A 69 11.54 -5.19 9.31
N LEU A 70 11.46 -5.52 8.03
CA LEU A 70 12.49 -6.24 7.28
C LEU A 70 13.83 -5.50 7.31
N LEU A 71 13.84 -4.20 7.04
CA LEU A 71 15.06 -3.37 7.14
C LEU A 71 15.63 -3.37 8.57
N SER A 72 14.77 -3.37 9.59
CA SER A 72 15.20 -3.45 10.99
C SER A 72 15.79 -4.82 11.36
N TYR A 73 15.33 -5.91 10.74
CA TYR A 73 15.96 -7.21 10.92
C TYR A 73 17.32 -7.28 10.22
N ILE A 74 17.45 -6.68 9.03
CA ILE A 74 18.74 -6.58 8.34
C ILE A 74 19.76 -5.80 9.18
N ASP A 75 19.35 -4.72 9.83
CA ASP A 75 20.21 -3.95 10.75
C ASP A 75 20.72 -4.76 11.94
N LYS A 76 19.93 -5.74 12.38
CA LYS A 76 20.27 -6.66 13.48
C LYS A 76 21.06 -7.88 13.00
N ASN A 77 21.56 -7.88 11.75
CA ASN A 77 22.19 -9.03 11.10
C ASN A 77 21.27 -10.28 11.01
N GLN A 78 19.95 -10.09 11.07
CA GLN A 78 18.94 -11.15 10.99
C GLN A 78 18.30 -11.23 9.59
N ALA A 79 19.02 -10.83 8.53
CA ALA A 79 18.49 -10.75 7.16
C ALA A 79 17.93 -12.09 6.64
N PHE A 80 18.55 -13.22 7.02
CA PHE A 80 18.13 -14.57 6.62
C PHE A 80 17.37 -15.32 7.73
N SER A 81 16.90 -14.61 8.75
CA SER A 81 16.07 -15.20 9.79
C SER A 81 14.67 -15.53 9.27
N GLU A 82 13.99 -16.46 9.94
CA GLU A 82 12.58 -16.75 9.66
C GLU A 82 11.69 -15.51 9.78
N LEU A 83 12.04 -14.58 10.68
CA LEU A 83 11.33 -13.31 10.85
C LEU A 83 11.43 -12.41 9.61
N SER A 84 12.61 -12.33 9.00
CA SER A 84 12.83 -11.61 7.74
C SER A 84 12.09 -12.26 6.58
N VAL A 85 12.15 -13.59 6.48
CA VAL A 85 11.40 -14.34 5.45
C VAL A 85 9.90 -14.14 5.63
N LYS A 86 9.38 -14.14 6.87
CA LYS A 86 7.97 -13.88 7.17
C LYS A 86 7.56 -12.46 6.80
N ALA A 87 8.39 -11.45 7.11
CA ALA A 87 8.12 -10.07 6.70
C ALA A 87 8.05 -9.95 5.16
N LEU A 88 8.98 -10.57 4.44
CA LEU A 88 8.98 -10.58 2.98
C LEU A 88 7.76 -11.31 2.38
N LYS A 89 7.37 -12.46 2.95
CA LYS A 89 6.14 -13.17 2.57
C LYS A 89 4.90 -12.30 2.75
N ASN A 90 4.81 -11.56 3.85
CA ASN A 90 3.69 -10.65 4.09
C ASN A 90 3.65 -9.51 3.06
N ILE A 91 4.80 -8.93 2.68
CA ILE A 91 4.88 -7.95 1.59
C ILE A 91 4.36 -8.55 0.27
N LYS A 92 4.77 -9.78 -0.05
CA LYS A 92 4.28 -10.50 -1.24
C LYS A 92 2.76 -10.67 -1.21
N TYR A 93 2.20 -11.08 -0.08
CA TYR A 93 0.75 -11.23 0.04
C TYR A 93 0.00 -9.90 -0.10
N CYS A 94 0.52 -8.81 0.47
CA CYS A 94 -0.04 -7.48 0.23
C CYS A 94 -0.04 -7.10 -1.25
N ALA A 95 1.07 -7.34 -1.96
CA ALA A 95 1.15 -7.08 -3.38
C ALA A 95 0.09 -7.87 -4.16
N ILE A 96 -0.07 -9.17 -3.85
CA ILE A 96 -1.12 -10.01 -4.46
C ILE A 96 -2.51 -9.46 -4.14
N THR A 97 -2.80 -9.10 -2.89
CA THR A 97 -4.10 -8.54 -2.49
C THR A 97 -4.41 -7.24 -3.25
N ILE A 98 -3.44 -6.33 -3.35
CA ILE A 98 -3.60 -5.07 -4.10
C ILE A 98 -3.86 -5.36 -5.58
N SER A 99 -3.08 -6.26 -6.19
CA SER A 99 -3.27 -6.67 -7.58
C SER A 99 -4.66 -7.28 -7.80
N THR A 100 -5.10 -8.19 -6.94
CA THR A 100 -6.42 -8.81 -7.06
C THR A 100 -7.54 -7.80 -6.87
N LEU A 101 -7.46 -6.90 -5.89
CA LEU A 101 -8.45 -5.85 -5.69
C LEU A 101 -8.61 -4.98 -6.94
N TYR A 102 -7.50 -4.51 -7.52
CA TYR A 102 -7.59 -3.69 -8.73
C TYR A 102 -8.03 -4.48 -9.96
N LEU A 103 -7.69 -5.77 -10.08
CA LEU A 103 -8.20 -6.61 -11.17
C LEU A 103 -9.71 -6.83 -11.07
N LEU A 104 -10.27 -6.95 -9.86
CA LEU A 104 -11.70 -7.08 -9.65
C LEU A 104 -12.46 -5.76 -9.87
N GLY A 105 -11.81 -4.62 -9.62
CA GLY A 105 -12.37 -3.28 -9.84
C GLY A 105 -12.22 -2.76 -11.28
N MET A 106 -11.52 -3.49 -12.16
CA MET A 106 -11.43 -3.16 -13.59
C MET A 106 -12.64 -3.70 -14.36
N PRO A 107 -13.25 -2.92 -15.28
CA PRO A 107 -14.31 -3.38 -16.17
C PRO A 107 -13.82 -4.40 -17.21
#